data_AF-A0A8S1CMR5-F1
#
_entry.id   AF-A0A8S1CMR5-F1
#
_cell.length_a   1.000
_cell.length_b   1.000
_cell.length_c   1.000
_cell.angle_alpha   90.00
_cell.angle_beta   90.00
_cell.angle_gamma   90.00
#
_symmetry.space_group_name_H-M   'P 1'
#
loop_
_entity.id
_entity.type
_entity.pdbx_description
1 polymer ?
#
loop_
_entity_poly.entity_id
_entity_poly.type
_entity_poly.pdbx_seq_one_letter_code
_entity_poly.pdbx_strand_id
1 'polypeptide(L)'
;MHAFAAALLVFAIIAQQAFSQEGRNTRPIKKPLVFASQAEKDAYDEKTKPTGDGKTAGKTPPLKNAGRPMAKIMAHIIGGNRATRGQMPWIVGLVLNSASFCGGSLITQGAVLTAAHCAKKVKRFTVYIGMQNYGSKTETGRVVMTATKRVVHKGFSKSMLENDIAIIKLPKRVTIGKVTKFLMN
;
A
#
# COMPACT_ATOMS: atom_id res chain seq x y z
N MET A 1 2.40 -14.04 -18.99
CA MET A 1 1.30 -13.05 -18.84
C MET A 1 0.84 -12.88 -17.36
N HIS A 2 1.77 -12.85 -16.39
CA HIS A 2 1.43 -12.75 -14.94
C HIS A 2 2.13 -11.57 -14.24
N ALA A 3 2.55 -10.54 -14.99
CA ALA A 3 3.27 -9.37 -14.45
C ALA A 3 2.36 -8.14 -14.19
N PHE A 4 1.11 -8.17 -14.66
CA PHE A 4 0.15 -7.06 -14.42
C PHE A 4 -0.48 -7.09 -13.03
N ALA A 5 -0.50 -8.25 -12.34
CA ALA A 5 -1.13 -8.40 -11.02
C ALA A 5 -0.33 -7.73 -9.87
N ALA A 6 1.01 -7.63 -9.97
CA ALA A 6 1.83 -7.04 -8.91
C ALA A 6 1.83 -5.50 -8.92
N ALA A 7 1.65 -4.88 -10.09
CA ALA A 7 1.51 -3.42 -10.22
C ALA A 7 0.18 -2.93 -9.62
N LEU A 8 -0.89 -3.73 -9.75
CA LEU A 8 -2.19 -3.46 -9.14
C LEU A 8 -2.18 -3.63 -7.61
N LEU A 9 -1.30 -4.43 -7.02
CA LEU A 9 -1.21 -4.58 -5.56
C LEU A 9 -0.60 -3.35 -4.86
N VAL A 10 0.35 -2.66 -5.49
CA VAL A 10 0.91 -1.40 -4.98
C VAL A 10 -0.05 -0.23 -5.24
N PHE A 11 -0.79 -0.27 -6.35
CA PHE A 11 -1.95 0.60 -6.55
C PHE A 11 -3.09 0.27 -5.58
N ALA A 12 -3.37 -0.98 -5.21
CA ALA A 12 -4.48 -1.33 -4.33
C ALA A 12 -4.25 -0.84 -2.90
N ILE A 13 -3.03 -0.99 -2.36
CA ILE A 13 -2.71 -0.53 -1.00
C ILE A 13 -2.76 1.01 -0.90
N ILE A 14 -2.57 1.75 -2.01
CA ILE A 14 -2.60 3.23 -2.01
C ILE A 14 -3.92 3.81 -2.59
N ALA A 15 -4.62 3.10 -3.49
CA ALA A 15 -5.80 3.57 -4.23
C ALA A 15 -7.14 3.06 -3.66
N GLN A 16 -7.16 2.01 -2.83
CA GLN A 16 -8.40 1.56 -2.15
C GLN A 16 -9.00 2.63 -1.22
N GLN A 17 -8.30 3.74 -0.98
CA GLN A 17 -8.83 4.88 -0.22
C GLN A 17 -9.11 6.13 -1.05
N ALA A 18 -8.74 6.14 -2.34
CA ALA A 18 -8.87 7.32 -3.21
C ALA A 18 -10.06 7.24 -4.17
N PHE A 19 -10.60 6.04 -4.44
CA PHE A 19 -11.66 5.84 -5.43
C PHE A 19 -13.09 5.88 -4.87
N SER A 20 -13.28 6.38 -3.65
CA SER A 20 -14.59 6.43 -2.99
C SER A 20 -15.10 7.86 -2.77
N GLN A 21 -14.95 8.80 -3.72
CA GLN A 21 -15.67 10.11 -3.65
C GLN A 21 -15.96 10.80 -4.99
N GLU A 22 -15.88 10.13 -6.15
CA GLU A 22 -16.47 10.71 -7.37
C GLU A 22 -17.93 10.24 -7.51
N GLY A 23 -18.82 10.97 -6.84
CA GLY A 23 -20.25 11.03 -7.18
C GLY A 23 -21.21 10.22 -6.31
N ARG A 24 -21.95 10.93 -5.43
CA ARG A 24 -23.32 11.41 -5.75
C ARG A 24 -24.11 11.78 -4.49
N ASN A 25 -24.54 13.03 -4.46
CA ASN A 25 -25.82 13.39 -3.88
C ASN A 25 -26.90 13.15 -4.96
N THR A 26 -27.38 11.91 -5.12
CA THR A 26 -28.67 11.59 -5.78
C THR A 26 -29.21 10.26 -5.24
N ARG A 27 -30.54 10.26 -5.01
CA ARG A 27 -31.47 9.27 -4.43
C ARG A 27 -31.35 7.79 -4.93
N PRO A 28 -32.05 6.82 -4.29
CA PRO A 28 -31.59 5.44 -4.14
C PRO A 28 -31.88 4.56 -5.37
N ILE A 29 -30.92 3.71 -5.72
CA ILE A 29 -31.11 2.62 -6.70
C ILE A 29 -30.96 1.29 -5.97
N LYS A 30 -31.98 0.44 -6.14
CA LYS A 30 -32.10 -0.91 -5.59
C LYS A 30 -31.17 -1.91 -6.32
N LYS A 31 -30.16 -2.45 -5.61
CA LYS A 31 -29.36 -3.68 -5.89
C LYS A 31 -28.72 -3.80 -7.32
N PRO A 32 -27.88 -4.82 -7.58
CA PRO A 32 -26.43 -4.73 -7.47
C PRO A 32 -25.73 -4.83 -8.84
N LEU A 33 -24.53 -4.27 -8.98
CA LEU A 33 -23.66 -4.62 -10.11
C LEU A 33 -22.35 -5.22 -9.59
N VAL A 34 -22.29 -6.55 -9.69
CA VAL A 34 -21.13 -7.40 -9.46
C VAL A 34 -20.43 -7.58 -10.79
N PHE A 35 -19.11 -7.38 -10.82
CA PHE A 35 -18.23 -8.10 -11.74
C PHE A 35 -17.06 -8.66 -10.93
N ALA A 36 -17.29 -9.86 -10.41
CA ALA A 36 -16.26 -10.76 -9.92
C ALA A 36 -15.51 -11.36 -11.12
N SER A 37 -14.18 -11.44 -11.05
CA SER A 37 -13.41 -12.34 -11.91
C SER A 37 -13.51 -13.77 -11.38
N GLN A 38 -13.62 -14.73 -12.28
CA GLN A 38 -13.98 -16.15 -12.08
C GLN A 38 -12.91 -17.01 -11.35
N ALA A 39 -12.39 -16.55 -10.21
CA ALA A 39 -11.54 -17.34 -9.31
C ALA A 39 -12.04 -17.36 -7.85
N GLU A 40 -13.14 -16.65 -7.53
CA GLU A 40 -13.73 -16.65 -6.18
C GLU A 40 -14.97 -17.54 -6.03
N LYS A 41 -15.49 -18.12 -7.13
CA LYS A 41 -16.73 -18.92 -7.07
C LYS A 41 -16.58 -20.33 -6.50
N ASP A 42 -15.36 -20.81 -6.27
CA ASP A 42 -15.15 -22.19 -5.79
C ASP A 42 -14.86 -22.26 -4.27
N ALA A 43 -14.90 -21.13 -3.55
CA ALA A 43 -14.53 -21.08 -2.12
C ALA A 43 -15.63 -20.58 -1.17
N TYR A 44 -16.80 -20.20 -1.67
CA TYR A 44 -17.95 -19.84 -0.82
C TYR A 44 -19.08 -20.85 -0.98
N ASP A 45 -18.97 -21.97 -0.24
CA ASP A 45 -20.07 -22.92 -0.08
C ASP A 45 -21.06 -22.37 0.97
N GLU A 46 -22.26 -22.03 0.49
CA GLU A 46 -23.39 -21.56 1.28
C GLU A 46 -23.86 -22.58 2.34
N LYS A 47 -23.39 -23.84 2.28
CA LYS A 47 -23.71 -24.89 3.26
C LYS A 47 -22.95 -24.80 4.59
N THR A 48 -22.07 -23.81 4.79
CA THR A 48 -21.29 -23.66 6.03
C THR A 48 -21.65 -22.43 6.87
N LYS A 49 -22.86 -21.90 6.73
CA LYS A 49 -23.38 -20.89 7.66
C LYS A 49 -23.54 -21.52 9.06
N PRO A 50 -22.86 -21.04 10.12
CA PRO A 50 -23.10 -21.55 11.45
C PRO A 50 -24.43 -20.97 11.96
N THR A 51 -25.50 -21.73 11.81
CA THR A 51 -26.71 -21.58 12.62
C THR A 51 -26.37 -22.07 14.02
N GLY A 52 -26.35 -21.15 14.97
CA GLY A 52 -26.18 -21.49 16.37
C GLY A 52 -27.45 -22.14 16.87
N ASP A 53 -27.37 -23.42 17.22
CA ASP A 53 -28.32 -24.13 18.09
C ASP A 53 -27.53 -25.19 18.86
N GLY A 54 -27.74 -25.27 20.16
CA GLY A 54 -26.89 -26.02 21.08
C GLY A 54 -26.95 -27.55 20.92
N LYS A 55 -25.94 -28.17 21.53
CA LYS A 55 -25.77 -29.61 21.86
C LYS A 55 -25.21 -30.50 20.74
N THR A 56 -23.91 -30.78 20.81
CA THR A 56 -23.35 -32.14 20.92
C THR A 56 -21.84 -32.07 21.16
N ALA A 57 -21.36 -32.90 22.10
CA ALA A 57 -19.99 -32.93 22.58
C ALA A 57 -19.08 -33.67 21.59
N GLY A 58 -18.12 -32.95 20.99
CA GLY A 58 -17.00 -33.52 20.24
C GLY A 58 -15.70 -32.89 20.76
N LYS A 59 -14.86 -33.71 21.41
CA LYS A 59 -13.61 -33.27 22.06
C LYS A 59 -12.63 -32.70 21.02
N THR A 60 -12.53 -31.39 20.92
CA THR A 60 -11.43 -30.69 20.24
C THR A 60 -10.34 -30.34 21.27
N PRO A 61 -9.04 -30.56 20.99
CA PRO A 61 -7.98 -30.21 21.93
C PRO A 61 -7.95 -28.69 22.15
N PRO A 62 -7.69 -28.22 23.38
CA PRO A 62 -7.80 -26.80 23.73
C PRO A 62 -6.75 -25.98 22.97
N LEU A 63 -7.21 -24.97 22.22
CA LEU A 63 -6.38 -23.92 21.65
C LEU A 63 -5.75 -23.11 22.79
N LYS A 64 -4.49 -23.39 23.10
CA LYS A 64 -3.75 -22.87 24.27
C LYS A 64 -3.44 -21.36 24.25
N ASN A 65 -4.09 -20.51 23.45
CA ASN A 65 -3.75 -19.07 23.40
C ASN A 65 -4.92 -18.14 23.02
N ALA A 66 -6.11 -18.32 23.61
CA ALA A 66 -7.14 -17.28 23.60
C ALA A 66 -6.80 -16.23 24.68
N GLY A 67 -6.36 -15.03 24.29
CA GLY A 67 -6.14 -13.91 25.23
C GLY A 67 -4.89 -13.06 25.04
N ARG A 68 -4.12 -13.19 23.94
CA ARG A 68 -3.01 -12.25 23.70
C ARG A 68 -3.59 -10.89 23.27
N PRO A 69 -3.17 -9.77 23.90
CA PRO A 69 -3.49 -8.44 23.38
C PRO A 69 -3.01 -8.37 21.93
N MET A 70 -3.80 -7.74 21.05
CA MET A 70 -3.47 -7.58 19.62
C MET A 70 -2.02 -7.14 19.48
N ALA A 71 -1.14 -8.10 19.19
CA ALA A 71 0.25 -7.82 18.95
C ALA A 71 0.26 -6.83 17.78
N LYS A 72 0.93 -5.69 17.98
CA LYS A 72 1.15 -4.67 16.94
C LYS A 72 1.56 -5.40 15.66
N ILE A 73 0.64 -5.54 14.70
CA ILE A 73 0.91 -6.20 13.43
C ILE A 73 1.85 -5.25 12.70
N MET A 74 3.15 -5.49 12.87
CA MET A 74 4.17 -4.85 12.06
C MET A 74 4.03 -5.46 10.67
N ALA A 75 3.48 -4.69 9.72
CA ALA A 75 3.35 -5.11 8.34
C ALA A 75 4.75 -5.42 7.78
N HIS A 76 5.05 -6.72 7.67
CA HIS A 76 6.22 -7.23 6.98
C HIS A 76 5.76 -7.89 5.68
N ILE A 77 6.63 -7.91 4.68
CA ILE A 77 6.43 -8.79 3.53
C ILE A 77 6.63 -10.23 4.03
N ILE A 78 5.54 -10.99 4.17
CA ILE A 78 5.53 -12.37 4.66
C ILE A 78 5.42 -13.30 3.44
N GLY A 79 6.30 -14.30 3.34
CA GLY A 79 6.26 -15.29 2.25
C GLY A 79 6.71 -14.78 0.87
N GLY A 80 7.33 -13.60 0.80
CA GLY A 80 7.86 -13.04 -0.44
C GLY A 80 9.32 -13.42 -0.73
N ASN A 81 9.72 -13.30 -1.99
CA ASN A 81 11.12 -13.43 -2.42
C ASN A 81 11.76 -12.05 -2.61
N ARG A 82 13.10 -11.98 -2.48
CA ARG A 82 13.86 -10.74 -2.73
C ARG A 82 13.67 -10.32 -4.19
N ALA A 83 13.21 -9.09 -4.40
CA ALA A 83 13.05 -8.53 -5.74
C ALA A 83 14.40 -8.38 -6.44
N THR A 84 14.44 -8.66 -7.74
CA THR A 84 15.62 -8.44 -8.59
C THR A 84 15.79 -6.94 -8.90
N ARG A 85 16.99 -6.56 -9.36
CA ARG A 85 17.31 -5.16 -9.64
C ARG A 85 16.41 -4.60 -10.74
N GLY A 86 15.70 -3.52 -10.46
CA GLY A 86 14.80 -2.88 -11.43
C GLY A 86 13.47 -3.61 -11.66
N GLN A 87 13.16 -4.66 -10.89
CA GLN A 87 11.89 -5.39 -11.02
C GLN A 87 10.67 -4.51 -10.69
N MET A 88 10.83 -3.59 -9.73
CA MET A 88 9.83 -2.61 -9.31
C MET A 88 10.38 -1.19 -9.47
N PRO A 89 10.51 -0.68 -10.71
CA PRO A 89 11.30 0.53 -11.00
C PRO A 89 10.61 1.83 -10.54
N TRP A 90 9.36 1.78 -10.12
CA TRP A 90 8.62 2.92 -9.54
C TRP A 90 8.67 2.95 -8.00
N ILE A 91 9.23 1.92 -7.33
CA ILE A 91 9.25 1.90 -5.87
C ILE A 91 10.20 2.97 -5.30
N VAL A 92 9.77 3.64 -4.25
CA VAL A 92 10.52 4.69 -3.58
C VAL A 92 10.63 4.40 -2.10
N GLY A 93 11.84 4.50 -1.54
CA GLY A 93 12.07 4.48 -0.11
C GLY A 93 12.04 5.88 0.47
N LEU A 94 11.36 6.06 1.62
CA LEU A 94 11.25 7.35 2.30
C LEU A 94 11.74 7.22 3.73
N VAL A 95 12.76 7.99 4.09
CA VAL A 95 13.15 8.19 5.49
C VAL A 95 12.59 9.52 5.97
N LEU A 96 11.76 9.45 7.01
CA LEU A 96 10.96 10.55 7.56
C LEU A 96 11.69 11.14 8.77
N ASN A 97 12.08 12.43 8.69
CA ASN A 97 12.79 13.13 9.76
C ASN A 97 13.99 12.33 10.36
N SER A 98 14.66 11.51 9.55
CA SER A 98 15.76 10.62 9.97
C SER A 98 15.41 9.54 11.00
N ALA A 99 14.12 9.28 11.26
CA ALA A 99 13.69 8.40 12.35
C ALA A 99 12.82 7.22 11.92
N SER A 100 11.97 7.40 10.90
CA SER A 100 11.02 6.37 10.46
C SER A 100 11.13 6.10 8.97
N PHE A 101 10.65 4.93 8.54
CA PHE A 101 10.68 4.53 7.14
C PHE A 101 9.26 4.33 6.60
N CYS A 102 9.01 4.78 5.39
CA CYS A 102 7.80 4.50 4.62
C CYS A 102 8.16 4.17 3.16
N GLY A 103 7.21 3.57 2.46
CA GLY A 103 7.26 3.41 1.01
C GLY A 103 6.58 4.56 0.27
N GLY A 104 6.85 4.63 -1.03
CA GLY A 104 6.13 5.46 -1.97
C GLY A 104 6.25 4.92 -3.40
N SER A 105 5.56 5.57 -4.32
CA SER A 105 5.60 5.26 -5.76
C SER A 105 5.93 6.51 -6.56
N LEU A 106 6.91 6.42 -7.46
CA LEU A 106 7.25 7.49 -8.37
C LEU A 106 6.20 7.58 -9.48
N ILE A 107 5.32 8.57 -9.39
CA ILE A 107 4.18 8.73 -10.31
C ILE A 107 4.51 9.65 -11.49
N THR A 108 5.45 10.57 -11.33
CA THR A 108 5.98 11.44 -12.40
C THR A 108 7.45 11.74 -12.16
N GLN A 109 8.08 12.48 -13.08
CA GLN A 109 9.45 13.00 -12.91
C GLN A 109 9.63 13.82 -11.62
N GLY A 110 8.59 14.46 -11.08
CA GLY A 110 8.68 15.40 -9.98
C GLY A 110 7.84 15.06 -8.75
N ALA A 111 7.18 13.90 -8.72
CA ALA A 111 6.22 13.57 -7.69
C ALA A 111 6.28 12.11 -7.25
N VAL A 112 6.20 11.91 -5.93
CA VAL A 112 6.09 10.60 -5.29
C VAL A 112 4.75 10.53 -4.56
N LEU A 113 3.99 9.49 -4.86
CA LEU A 113 2.76 9.14 -4.14
C LEU A 113 3.09 8.32 -2.90
N THR A 114 2.46 8.63 -1.77
CA THR A 114 2.65 7.92 -0.51
C THR A 114 1.39 8.06 0.36
N ALA A 115 1.41 7.47 1.56
CA ALA A 115 0.34 7.60 2.52
C ALA A 115 0.38 8.97 3.26
N ALA A 116 -0.79 9.52 3.59
CA ALA A 116 -0.89 10.76 4.35
C ALA A 116 -0.34 10.65 5.77
N HIS A 117 -0.48 9.50 6.44
CA HIS A 117 0.07 9.26 7.77
C HIS A 117 1.60 9.27 7.76
N CYS A 118 2.22 8.88 6.65
CA CYS A 118 3.66 8.99 6.42
C CYS A 118 4.11 10.44 6.16
N ALA A 119 3.19 11.36 5.85
CA ALA A 119 3.53 12.71 5.39
C ALA A 119 3.09 13.83 6.35
N LYS A 120 1.94 13.71 7.05
CA LYS A 120 1.26 14.82 7.75
C LYS A 120 2.17 15.64 8.66
N LYS A 121 2.98 15.00 9.50
CA LYS A 121 3.86 15.66 10.50
C LYS A 121 5.35 15.58 10.15
N VAL A 122 5.69 15.37 8.87
CA VAL A 122 7.07 15.24 8.42
C VAL A 122 7.58 16.57 7.86
N LYS A 123 8.75 17.01 8.33
CA LYS A 123 9.41 18.24 7.88
C LYS A 123 10.36 17.96 6.70
N ARG A 124 11.03 16.81 6.73
CA ARG A 124 12.04 16.43 5.75
C ARG A 124 11.88 14.96 5.37
N PHE A 125 11.92 14.69 4.07
CA PHE A 125 11.92 13.36 3.48
C PHE A 125 13.28 13.13 2.82
N THR A 126 14.01 12.10 3.23
CA THR A 126 15.11 11.57 2.43
C THR A 126 14.53 10.52 1.49
N VAL A 127 14.55 10.83 0.19
CA VAL A 127 13.91 10.06 -0.87
C VAL A 127 14.96 9.22 -1.57
N TYR A 128 14.72 7.91 -1.65
CA TYR A 128 15.57 6.92 -2.32
C TYR A 128 14.84 6.34 -3.53
N ILE A 129 15.43 6.50 -4.71
CA ILE A 129 14.88 6.03 -6.00
C ILE A 129 15.90 5.11 -6.67
N GLY A 130 15.45 4.05 -7.35
CA GLY A 130 16.33 3.12 -8.07
C GLY A 130 17.21 2.24 -7.15
N MET A 131 16.80 2.12 -5.88
CA MET A 131 17.49 1.38 -4.84
C MET A 131 16.87 -0.02 -4.66
N GLN A 132 17.71 -1.06 -4.59
CA GLN A 132 17.31 -2.42 -4.26
C GLN A 132 17.74 -2.81 -2.84
N ASN A 133 18.95 -2.43 -2.43
CA ASN A 133 19.46 -2.65 -1.08
C ASN A 133 19.60 -1.32 -0.32
N TYR A 134 18.82 -1.15 0.75
CA TYR A 134 18.86 0.05 1.58
C TYR A 134 20.24 0.32 2.18
N GLY A 135 20.95 -0.72 2.62
CA GLY A 135 22.27 -0.61 3.24
C GLY A 135 23.41 -0.32 2.26
N SER A 136 23.19 -0.49 0.95
CA SER A 136 24.22 -0.22 -0.06
C SER A 136 24.25 1.26 -0.44
N LYS A 137 25.44 1.85 -0.46
CA LYS A 137 25.67 3.25 -0.84
C LYS A 137 26.09 3.42 -2.30
N THR A 138 26.43 2.33 -3.00
CA THR A 138 27.13 2.36 -4.28
C THR A 138 26.32 1.77 -5.44
N GLU A 139 25.02 1.56 -5.25
CA GLU A 139 24.17 0.99 -6.30
C GLU A 139 24.03 1.91 -7.52
N THR A 140 24.42 1.43 -8.70
CA THR A 140 24.35 2.19 -9.96
C THR A 140 22.93 2.60 -10.33
N GLY A 141 22.69 3.91 -10.51
CA GLY A 141 21.35 4.44 -10.83
C GLY A 141 20.48 4.71 -9.60
N ARG A 142 21.02 4.54 -8.39
CA ARG A 142 20.41 5.03 -7.15
C ARG A 142 20.44 6.56 -7.15
N VAL A 143 19.31 7.17 -6.84
CA VAL A 143 19.19 8.61 -6.63
C VAL A 143 18.74 8.86 -5.20
N VAL A 144 19.42 9.78 -4.51
CA VAL A 144 19.08 10.23 -3.16
C VAL A 144 18.88 11.73 -3.17
N MET A 145 17.76 12.20 -2.61
CA MET A 145 17.49 13.63 -2.50
C MET A 145 16.64 13.94 -1.27
N THR A 146 16.72 15.19 -0.79
CA THR A 146 15.90 15.67 0.31
C THR A 146 14.73 16.51 -0.20
N ALA A 147 13.51 16.08 0.08
CA ALA A 147 12.30 16.83 -0.20
C ALA A 147 11.70 17.41 1.08
N THR A 148 11.11 18.61 0.98
CA THR A 148 10.45 19.31 2.09
C THR A 148 8.99 19.67 1.77
N LYS A 149 8.63 19.69 0.49
CA LYS A 149 7.29 20.05 0.01
C LYS A 149 6.42 18.80 -0.12
N ARG A 150 5.19 18.90 0.38
CA ARG A 150 4.18 17.84 0.32
C ARG A 150 2.78 18.43 0.18
N VAL A 151 1.86 17.65 -0.37
CA VAL A 151 0.42 17.91 -0.38
C VAL A 151 -0.24 16.70 0.26
N VAL A 152 -0.91 16.90 1.39
CA VAL A 152 -1.68 15.87 2.07
C VAL A 152 -3.14 16.05 1.71
N HIS A 153 -3.87 14.95 1.50
CA HIS A 153 -5.30 15.04 1.23
C HIS A 153 -6.03 15.83 2.32
N LYS A 154 -6.87 16.78 1.92
CA LYS A 154 -7.56 17.70 2.86
C LYS A 154 -8.45 16.96 3.84
N GLY A 155 -9.11 15.89 3.38
CA GLY A 155 -9.98 15.02 4.19
C GLY A 155 -9.24 13.92 4.97
N PHE A 156 -7.91 13.98 5.12
CA PHE A 156 -7.18 12.90 5.82
C PHE A 156 -7.51 12.86 7.33
N SER A 157 -8.15 11.77 7.75
CA SER A 157 -8.46 11.46 9.15
C SER A 157 -7.47 10.43 9.71
N LYS A 158 -6.70 10.80 10.73
CA LYS A 158 -5.69 9.88 11.32
C LYS A 158 -6.34 8.78 12.16
N SER A 159 -7.47 9.05 12.81
CA SER A 159 -8.17 8.06 13.65
C SER A 159 -8.82 6.97 12.81
N MET A 160 -9.40 7.35 11.67
CA MET A 160 -10.13 6.43 10.78
C MET A 160 -9.28 5.96 9.59
N LEU A 161 -8.07 6.51 9.41
CA LEU A 161 -7.21 6.31 8.24
C LEU A 161 -7.93 6.58 6.91
N GLU A 162 -8.94 7.46 6.91
CA GLU A 162 -9.65 7.84 5.69
C GLU A 162 -8.81 8.82 4.87
N ASN A 163 -8.86 8.67 3.55
CA ASN A 163 -8.12 9.49 2.59
C ASN A 163 -6.60 9.54 2.91
N ASP A 164 -6.00 8.39 3.21
CA ASP A 164 -4.59 8.25 3.58
C ASP A 164 -3.67 8.36 2.35
N ILE A 165 -3.76 9.48 1.64
CA ILE A 165 -3.03 9.74 0.40
C ILE A 165 -2.32 11.10 0.46
N ALA A 166 -1.08 11.13 0.02
CA ALA A 166 -0.27 12.34 -0.06
C ALA A 166 0.71 12.28 -1.24
N ILE A 167 1.06 13.47 -1.74
CA ILE A 167 2.08 13.64 -2.78
C ILE A 167 3.26 14.39 -2.18
N ILE A 168 4.47 13.83 -2.31
CA ILE A 168 5.72 14.51 -2.03
C ILE A 168 6.22 15.13 -3.34
N LYS A 169 6.55 16.43 -3.30
CA LYS A 169 7.11 17.15 -4.44
C LYS A 169 8.64 17.07 -4.38
N LEU A 170 9.24 16.51 -5.41
CA LEU A 170 10.69 16.37 -5.51
C LEU A 170 11.34 17.74 -5.81
N PRO A 171 12.54 18.02 -5.25
CA PRO A 171 13.27 19.26 -5.53
C PRO A 171 13.88 19.29 -6.94
N LYS A 172 14.09 18.13 -7.57
CA LYS A 172 14.66 17.96 -8.91
C LYS A 172 13.88 16.90 -9.68
N ARG A 173 13.75 17.08 -10.99
CA ARG A 173 13.15 16.09 -11.88
C ARG A 173 14.04 14.86 -11.97
N VAL A 174 13.42 13.68 -11.94
CA VAL A 174 14.05 12.38 -12.07
C VAL A 174 13.96 11.93 -13.51
N THR A 175 15.04 11.36 -14.04
CA THR A 175 15.10 10.80 -15.39
C THR A 175 14.81 9.30 -15.35
N ILE A 176 14.13 8.78 -16.38
CA ILE A 176 13.91 7.35 -16.54
C ILE A 176 15.25 6.65 -16.82
N GLY A 177 15.39 5.42 -16.31
CA GLY A 177 16.55 4.58 -16.55
C GLY A 177 16.22 3.10 -16.36
N LYS A 178 17.25 2.23 -16.40
CA LYS A 178 17.06 0.77 -16.25
C LYS A 178 16.35 0.37 -14.96
N VAL A 179 16.56 1.13 -13.88
CA VAL A 179 16.01 0.87 -12.53
C VAL A 179 14.99 1.90 -12.07
N THR A 180 14.57 2.81 -12.95
CA THR A 180 13.67 3.93 -12.60
C THR A 180 12.68 4.18 -13.71
N LYS A 181 11.38 4.02 -13.41
CA LYS A 181 10.26 4.30 -14.32
C LYS A 181 9.14 4.97 -13.54
N PHE A 182 8.26 5.65 -14.26
CA PHE A 182 7.06 6.25 -13.66
C PHE A 182 5.91 5.27 -13.71
N LEU A 183 5.10 5.26 -12.66
CA LEU A 183 3.97 4.35 -12.53
C LEU A 183 2.79 4.72 -13.46
N MET A 184 2.65 5.99 -13.83
CA MET A 184 1.50 6.52 -14.59
C MET A 184 1.83 6.79 -16.08
N ASN A 185 2.68 5.98 -16.71
CA ASN A 185 3.11 6.19 -18.10
C ASN A 185 2.76 5.01 -19.00
#